data_AF-C5FXQ4-F1
#
_entry.id   AF-C5FXQ4-F1
#
_cell.length_a   1.000
_cell.length_b   1.000
_cell.length_c   1.000
_cell.angle_alpha   90.00
_cell.angle_beta   90.00
_cell.angle_gamma   90.00
#
_symmetry.space_group_name_H-M   'P 1'
#
loop_
_entity.id
_entity.type
_entity.pdbx_description
1 polymer ?
#
loop_
_entity_poly.entity_id
_entity_poly.type
_entity_poly.pdbx_seq_one_letter_code
_entity_poly.pdbx_strand_id
1 'polypeptide(L)'
;MTTEDKGIQQSVESHALTEEIVTATRQWDISKAIDTALADFAADALRPLTTEPPNRPETSGTYFPFRPLEKIAAAENVIKAWMANRSNIERAGIKPEKKATALPQGYLSAWCPIVINPMPRAGTLRGIAPDKKGLAVVIALGRLTHENGLFLGEEIEMDSGEDVIFSGGESITFPGGGGGLAILLLLNT
;
A
#
# COMPACT_ATOMS: atom_id res chain seq x y z
N MET A 1 -19.08 -8.65 -24.84
CA MET A 1 -18.22 -7.61 -24.25
C MET A 1 -17.91 -8.03 -22.83
N THR A 2 -16.77 -8.67 -22.62
CA THR A 2 -16.26 -9.08 -21.32
C THR A 2 -15.17 -8.09 -20.93
N THR A 3 -15.42 -7.29 -19.91
CA THR A 3 -14.44 -6.40 -19.28
C THR A 3 -13.40 -7.27 -18.58
N GLU A 4 -12.21 -7.38 -19.18
CA GLU A 4 -11.04 -7.92 -18.51
C GLU A 4 -10.61 -6.95 -17.40
N ASP A 5 -10.80 -7.41 -16.17
CA ASP A 5 -10.23 -6.81 -14.97
C ASP A 5 -8.71 -6.93 -15.08
N LYS A 6 -8.03 -5.81 -15.39
CA LYS A 6 -6.57 -5.73 -15.42
C LYS A 6 -6.05 -5.63 -13.99
N GLY A 7 -6.27 -6.70 -13.24
CA GLY A 7 -5.70 -6.90 -11.92
C GLY A 7 -4.19 -6.74 -11.96
N ILE A 8 -3.65 -6.12 -10.92
CA ILE A 8 -2.22 -5.91 -10.68
C ILE A 8 -1.48 -7.23 -10.95
N GLN A 9 -0.70 -7.30 -12.03
CA GLN A 9 0.08 -8.49 -12.37
C GLN A 9 1.29 -8.57 -11.43
N GLN A 10 1.29 -9.57 -10.57
CA GLN A 10 2.31 -9.79 -9.54
C GLN A 10 3.21 -10.97 -9.93
N SER A 11 4.51 -10.73 -10.11
CA SER A 11 5.53 -11.78 -10.27
C SER A 11 6.61 -11.60 -9.21
N VAL A 12 7.03 -12.70 -8.57
CA VAL A 12 8.08 -12.73 -7.55
C VAL A 12 9.18 -13.67 -8.05
N GLU A 13 10.39 -13.15 -8.25
CA GLU A 13 11.57 -13.99 -8.46
C GLU A 13 12.26 -14.28 -7.13
N SER A 14 12.57 -15.55 -6.91
CA SER A 14 13.31 -16.05 -5.75
C SER A 14 14.79 -16.14 -6.11
N HIS A 15 15.51 -15.03 -5.98
CA HIS A 15 16.97 -15.07 -5.93
C HIS A 15 17.47 -14.68 -4.56
N ALA A 16 18.40 -15.50 -4.06
CA ALA A 16 19.05 -15.38 -2.78
C ALA A 16 19.58 -13.96 -2.56
N LEU A 17 19.23 -13.39 -1.41
CA LEU A 17 19.79 -12.18 -0.84
C LEU A 17 21.32 -12.27 -0.86
N THR A 18 21.91 -11.71 -1.92
CA THR A 18 23.27 -11.20 -1.83
C THR A 18 23.08 -9.80 -1.28
N GLU A 19 23.73 -9.48 -0.16
CA GLU A 19 23.63 -8.28 0.68
C GLU A 19 24.04 -6.97 -0.02
N GLU A 20 23.81 -6.86 -1.33
CA GLU A 20 24.40 -5.85 -2.18
C GLU A 20 23.35 -5.15 -3.04
N ILE A 21 22.33 -4.58 -2.40
CA ILE A 21 21.51 -3.51 -3.01
C ILE A 21 21.22 -2.46 -1.95
N VAL A 22 22.23 -1.64 -1.68
CA VAL A 22 22.08 -0.20 -1.42
C VAL A 22 20.88 0.14 -0.51
N THR A 23 20.98 -0.15 0.78
CA THR A 23 20.45 0.76 1.81
C THR A 23 21.28 2.04 1.77
N ALA A 24 21.24 2.76 0.64
CA ALA A 24 21.37 4.20 0.71
C ALA A 24 20.28 4.63 1.70
N THR A 25 20.66 5.48 2.64
CA THR A 25 19.82 6.11 3.66
C THR A 25 18.75 6.95 2.95
N ARG A 26 17.80 6.28 2.30
CA ARG A 26 16.65 6.89 1.68
C ARG A 26 15.83 7.42 2.83
N GLN A 27 15.79 8.74 2.96
CA GLN A 27 14.85 9.37 3.84
C GLN A 27 13.46 9.12 3.26
N TRP A 28 12.64 8.36 3.99
CA TRP A 28 11.25 8.15 3.61
C TRP A 28 10.44 9.38 3.99
N ASP A 29 9.63 9.85 3.05
CA ASP A 29 8.73 10.96 3.27
C ASP A 29 7.43 10.47 3.91
N ILE A 30 7.53 10.06 5.18
CA ILE A 30 6.38 9.64 5.99
C ILE A 30 5.66 10.89 6.50
N SER A 31 4.34 10.93 6.34
CA SER A 31 3.55 12.06 6.82
C SER A 31 2.20 11.65 7.36
N LYS A 32 1.67 12.47 8.26
CA LYS A 32 0.33 12.33 8.76
C LYS A 32 -0.69 12.72 7.69
N ALA A 33 -1.14 11.73 6.94
CA ALA A 33 -1.94 11.94 5.74
C ALA A 33 -3.43 12.08 6.05
N ILE A 34 -3.93 11.35 7.06
CA ILE A 34 -5.30 11.41 7.54
C ILE A 34 -5.36 11.35 9.08
N ASP A 35 -6.54 11.65 9.62
CA ASP A 35 -6.81 11.54 11.05
C ASP A 35 -6.64 10.09 11.57
N THR A 36 -5.99 9.94 12.74
CA THR A 36 -5.73 8.63 13.35
C THR A 36 -7.02 7.88 13.64
N ALA A 37 -8.04 8.55 14.19
CA ALA A 37 -9.28 7.88 14.58
C ALA A 37 -10.04 7.38 13.36
N LEU A 38 -9.96 8.08 12.23
CA LEU A 38 -10.51 7.61 10.97
C LEU A 38 -9.78 6.34 10.47
N ALA A 39 -8.46 6.31 10.56
CA ALA A 39 -7.65 5.14 10.18
C ALA A 39 -7.94 3.93 11.08
N ASP A 40 -7.98 4.14 12.40
CA ASP A 40 -8.27 3.10 13.39
C ASP A 40 -9.70 2.55 13.24
N PHE A 41 -10.68 3.42 12.98
CA PHE A 41 -12.05 2.99 12.70
C PHE A 41 -12.13 2.08 11.46
N ALA A 42 -11.40 2.43 10.40
CA ALA A 42 -11.32 1.59 9.21
C ALA A 42 -10.61 0.25 9.50
N ALA A 43 -9.57 0.27 10.33
CA ALA A 43 -8.87 -0.93 10.78
C ALA A 43 -9.80 -1.90 11.51
N ASP A 44 -10.57 -1.39 12.47
CA ASP A 44 -11.52 -2.16 13.27
C ASP A 44 -12.61 -2.78 12.39
N ALA A 45 -13.10 -2.04 11.39
CA ALA A 45 -14.09 -2.53 10.45
C ALA A 45 -13.53 -3.58 9.46
N LEU A 46 -12.25 -3.49 9.10
CA LEU A 46 -11.57 -4.46 8.22
C LEU A 46 -11.08 -5.71 8.97
N ARG A 47 -10.82 -5.63 10.28
CA ARG A 47 -10.24 -6.72 11.07
C ARG A 47 -11.03 -8.03 10.99
N PRO A 48 -12.38 -8.04 10.96
CA PRO A 48 -13.14 -9.28 10.76
C PRO A 48 -12.92 -9.94 9.40
N LEU A 49 -12.42 -9.21 8.39
CA LEU A 49 -12.16 -9.72 7.04
C LEU A 49 -10.74 -10.29 6.91
N THR A 50 -9.89 -10.13 7.94
CA THR A 50 -8.50 -10.62 7.91
C THR A 50 -8.40 -12.12 8.23
N THR A 51 -9.46 -12.72 8.77
CA THR A 51 -9.52 -14.10 9.27
C THR A 51 -9.74 -15.16 8.19
N GLU A 52 -9.75 -14.80 6.91
CA GLU A 52 -9.62 -15.82 5.87
C GLU A 52 -8.32 -16.58 6.08
N PRO A 53 -8.36 -17.92 6.20
CA PRO A 53 -7.16 -18.70 6.36
C PRO A 53 -6.25 -18.38 5.16
N PRO A 54 -4.93 -18.17 5.37
CA PRO A 54 -4.02 -18.09 4.25
C PRO A 54 -4.25 -19.36 3.44
N ASN A 55 -4.60 -19.23 2.15
CA ASN A 55 -4.62 -20.36 1.24
C ASN A 55 -3.27 -21.05 1.39
N ARG A 56 -3.22 -22.17 2.14
CA ARG A 56 -2.00 -22.94 2.34
C ARG A 56 -1.69 -23.56 0.98
N PRO A 57 -0.67 -23.12 0.25
CA PRO A 57 -0.27 -23.84 -0.94
C PRO A 57 0.73 -24.87 -0.45
N GLU A 58 0.25 -26.07 -0.11
CA GLU A 58 1.14 -27.24 0.03
C GLU A 58 1.80 -27.63 -1.31
N THR A 59 1.62 -26.84 -2.36
CA THR A 59 2.17 -27.05 -3.70
C THR A 59 2.59 -25.72 -4.31
N SER A 60 3.90 -25.39 -4.26
CA SER A 60 4.62 -24.61 -5.29
C SER A 60 3.92 -23.35 -5.88
N GLY A 61 3.13 -22.63 -5.08
CA GLY A 61 2.39 -21.45 -5.51
C GLY A 61 3.20 -20.17 -5.28
N THR A 62 2.95 -19.15 -6.11
CA THR A 62 3.49 -17.81 -5.92
C THR A 62 2.97 -17.23 -4.60
N TYR A 63 3.88 -16.89 -3.68
CA TYR A 63 3.54 -16.18 -2.44
C TYR A 63 3.45 -14.68 -2.72
N PHE A 64 2.34 -14.06 -2.36
CA PHE A 64 2.17 -12.61 -2.44
C PHE A 64 2.29 -11.98 -1.05
N PRO A 65 3.05 -10.87 -0.92
CA PRO A 65 3.34 -10.26 0.38
C PRO A 65 2.13 -9.63 1.06
N PHE A 66 1.04 -9.43 0.33
CA PHE A 66 -0.24 -9.00 0.86
C PHE A 66 -1.36 -9.66 0.06
N ARG A 67 -2.57 -9.62 0.63
CA ARG A 67 -3.81 -9.95 -0.08
C ARG A 67 -4.77 -8.76 -0.03
N PRO A 68 -5.53 -8.53 -1.11
CA PRO A 68 -6.60 -7.55 -1.10
C PRO A 68 -7.71 -7.98 -0.13
N LEU A 69 -8.33 -7.01 0.51
CA LEU A 69 -9.56 -7.17 1.31
C LEU A 69 -10.74 -6.56 0.54
N GLU A 70 -11.95 -6.93 0.96
CA GLU A 70 -13.18 -6.35 0.42
C GLU A 70 -13.22 -4.83 0.66
N LYS A 71 -13.68 -4.09 -0.34
CA LYS A 71 -13.87 -2.64 -0.23
C LYS A 71 -15.10 -2.34 0.60
N ILE A 72 -14.89 -1.75 1.77
CA ILE A 72 -15.96 -1.33 2.67
C ILE A 72 -16.01 0.20 2.80
N ALA A 73 -17.16 0.73 3.23
CA ALA A 73 -17.38 2.17 3.38
C ALA A 73 -16.34 2.85 4.29
N ALA A 74 -15.91 2.18 5.37
CA ALA A 74 -14.89 2.73 6.27
C ALA A 74 -13.53 2.94 5.57
N ALA A 75 -13.11 1.98 4.75
CA ALA A 75 -11.89 2.10 3.93
C ALA A 75 -12.04 3.18 2.84
N GLU A 76 -13.22 3.29 2.22
CA GLU A 76 -13.48 4.35 1.24
C GLU A 76 -13.42 5.75 1.87
N ASN A 77 -13.83 5.90 3.14
CA ASN A 77 -13.72 7.17 3.85
C ASN A 77 -12.26 7.60 4.07
N VAL A 78 -11.35 6.66 4.31
CA VAL A 78 -9.91 6.92 4.36
C VAL A 78 -9.40 7.46 3.02
N ILE A 79 -9.79 6.83 1.91
CA ILE A 79 -9.44 7.31 0.55
C ILE A 79 -9.96 8.73 0.32
N LYS A 80 -11.24 8.96 0.63
CA LYS A 80 -11.87 10.28 0.44
C LYS A 80 -11.17 11.35 1.27
N ALA A 81 -10.83 11.06 2.53
CA ALA A 81 -10.09 11.97 3.39
C ALA A 81 -8.69 12.27 2.83
N TRP A 82 -7.97 11.25 2.38
CA TRP A 82 -6.65 11.41 1.78
C TRP A 82 -6.71 12.28 0.51
N MET A 83 -7.66 12.00 -0.39
CA MET A 83 -7.85 12.73 -1.66
C MET A 83 -8.37 14.17 -1.45
N ALA A 84 -9.05 14.44 -0.33
CA ALA A 84 -9.52 15.78 0.04
C ALA A 84 -8.42 16.64 0.66
N ASN A 85 -7.36 16.02 1.19
CA ASN A 85 -6.26 16.73 1.81
C ASN A 85 -5.31 17.28 0.73
N ARG A 86 -5.35 18.60 0.55
CA ARG A 86 -4.53 19.31 -0.43
C ARG A 86 -3.02 19.06 -0.26
N SER A 87 -2.53 18.95 0.98
CA SER A 87 -1.11 18.71 1.23
C SER A 87 -0.68 17.34 0.72
N ASN A 88 -1.54 16.32 0.79
CA ASN A 88 -1.25 14.99 0.24
C ASN A 88 -1.17 15.02 -1.29
N ILE A 89 -2.07 15.76 -1.94
CA ILE A 89 -2.08 15.95 -3.40
C ILE A 89 -0.83 16.68 -3.88
N GLU A 90 -0.42 17.73 -3.17
CA GLU A 90 0.80 18.49 -3.47
C GLU A 90 2.07 17.64 -3.26
N ARG A 91 2.13 16.85 -2.18
CA ARG A 91 3.20 15.86 -1.93
C ARG A 91 3.31 14.82 -3.04
N ALA A 92 2.16 14.36 -3.55
CA ALA A 92 2.10 13.45 -4.69
C ALA A 92 2.47 14.12 -6.04
N GLY A 93 2.88 15.40 -6.03
CA GLY A 93 3.29 16.11 -7.25
C GLY A 93 2.14 16.38 -8.23
N ILE A 94 0.90 16.09 -7.84
CA ILE A 94 -0.29 16.33 -8.65
C ILE A 94 -0.57 17.83 -8.61
N LYS A 95 -0.58 18.47 -9.79
CA LYS A 95 -0.95 19.88 -9.92
C LYS A 95 -2.42 19.95 -10.28
N PRO A 96 -3.32 20.18 -9.30
CA PRO A 96 -4.73 20.36 -9.62
C PRO A 96 -4.90 21.54 -10.58
N GLU A 97 -5.75 21.38 -11.60
CA GLU A 97 -6.11 22.51 -12.45
C GLU A 97 -6.62 23.66 -11.59
N LYS A 98 -6.11 24.87 -11.82
CA LYS A 98 -6.26 26.08 -10.95
C LYS A 98 -7.70 26.51 -10.63
N LYS A 99 -8.72 25.79 -11.10
CA LYS A 99 -10.16 26.09 -10.91
C LYS A 99 -11.02 24.88 -10.53
N ALA A 100 -10.45 23.70 -10.30
CA ALA A 100 -11.24 22.53 -9.93
C ALA A 100 -11.73 22.67 -8.48
N THR A 101 -13.04 22.88 -8.31
CA THR A 101 -13.74 22.82 -7.01
C THR A 101 -14.11 21.40 -6.60
N ALA A 102 -13.95 20.44 -7.52
CA ALA A 102 -14.21 19.02 -7.29
C ALA A 102 -12.91 18.30 -6.89
N LEU A 103 -13.06 17.28 -6.03
CA LEU A 103 -11.99 16.39 -5.61
C LEU A 103 -11.21 15.86 -6.83
N PRO A 104 -9.87 15.71 -6.74
CA PRO A 104 -9.03 15.12 -7.78
C PRO A 104 -9.27 13.60 -7.98
N GLN A 105 -10.53 13.13 -7.94
CA GLN A 105 -10.88 11.73 -8.18
C GLN A 105 -10.40 11.21 -9.54
N GLY A 106 -10.27 12.09 -10.54
CA GLY A 106 -9.69 11.73 -11.85
C GLY A 106 -8.24 11.26 -11.80
N TYR A 107 -7.51 11.56 -10.73
CA TYR A 107 -6.14 11.09 -10.52
C TYR A 107 -6.08 9.75 -9.78
N LEU A 108 -7.17 9.27 -9.18
CA LEU A 108 -7.19 7.96 -8.53
C LEU A 108 -7.44 6.87 -9.58
N SER A 109 -6.41 6.07 -9.85
CA SER A 109 -6.47 4.96 -10.81
C SER A 109 -7.14 3.73 -10.19
N ALA A 110 -6.67 3.34 -9.01
CA ALA A 110 -7.19 2.21 -8.27
C ALA A 110 -6.88 2.38 -6.78
N TRP A 111 -7.62 1.66 -5.95
CA TRP A 111 -7.30 1.52 -4.53
C TRP A 111 -7.80 0.19 -3.99
N CYS A 112 -7.18 -0.29 -2.92
CA CYS A 112 -7.56 -1.52 -2.26
C CYS A 112 -7.12 -1.51 -0.79
N PRO A 113 -7.99 -1.88 0.18
CA PRO A 113 -7.52 -2.26 1.51
C PRO A 113 -6.75 -3.58 1.41
N ILE A 114 -5.62 -3.66 2.09
CA ILE A 114 -4.76 -4.83 2.07
C ILE A 114 -4.45 -5.29 3.50
N VAL A 115 -4.28 -6.60 3.65
CA VAL A 115 -3.62 -7.19 4.81
C VAL A 115 -2.31 -7.81 4.35
N ILE A 116 -1.24 -7.53 5.10
CA ILE A 116 0.09 -8.06 4.82
C ILE A 116 0.11 -9.51 5.29
N ASN A 117 0.48 -10.41 4.37
CA ASN A 117 0.46 -11.84 4.65
C ASN A 117 1.71 -12.24 5.44
N PRO A 118 1.58 -13.20 6.37
CA PRO A 118 2.76 -13.89 6.88
C PRO A 118 3.40 -14.67 5.73
N MET A 119 4.72 -14.55 5.60
CA MET A 119 5.52 -15.25 4.60
C MET A 119 6.66 -15.99 5.30
N PRO A 120 7.11 -17.14 4.77
CA PRO A 120 8.25 -17.86 5.33
C PRO A 120 9.57 -17.08 5.22
N ARG A 121 9.63 -16.08 4.32
CA ARG A 121 10.78 -15.20 4.08
C ARG A 121 10.28 -13.82 3.66
N ALA A 122 11.14 -12.80 3.81
CA ALA A 122 10.87 -11.49 3.26
C ALA A 122 10.63 -11.56 1.74
N GLY A 123 9.72 -10.72 1.25
CA GLY A 123 9.33 -10.67 -0.15
C GLY A 123 9.36 -9.24 -0.67
N THR A 124 9.79 -9.06 -1.92
CA THR A 124 9.85 -7.74 -2.56
C THR A 124 8.89 -7.70 -3.74
N LEU A 125 7.96 -6.74 -3.71
CA LEU A 125 7.09 -6.43 -4.82
C LEU A 125 7.74 -5.35 -5.69
N ARG A 126 8.02 -5.67 -6.95
CA ARG A 126 8.57 -4.71 -7.92
C ARG A 126 7.45 -4.15 -8.79
N GLY A 127 7.47 -2.83 -9.03
CA GLY A 127 6.60 -2.23 -10.05
C GLY A 127 5.12 -2.25 -9.67
N ILE A 128 4.79 -1.69 -8.52
CA ILE A 128 3.42 -1.69 -7.96
C ILE A 128 2.40 -0.99 -8.86
N ALA A 129 2.83 0.00 -9.65
CA ALA A 129 1.97 0.60 -10.66
C ALA A 129 2.03 -0.19 -11.98
N PRO A 130 0.88 -0.53 -12.60
CA PRO A 130 0.81 -1.32 -13.84
C PRO A 130 1.62 -0.78 -15.01
N ASP A 131 1.84 0.54 -15.06
CA ASP A 131 2.57 1.22 -16.13
C ASP A 131 3.98 1.72 -15.71
N LYS A 132 4.36 1.50 -14.44
CA LYS A 132 5.56 2.06 -13.78
C LYS A 132 5.67 3.59 -13.85
N LYS A 133 4.63 4.29 -14.31
CA LYS A 133 4.57 5.75 -14.49
C LYS A 133 3.63 6.41 -13.49
N GLY A 134 2.70 5.66 -12.89
CA GLY A 134 1.88 6.14 -11.78
C GLY A 134 2.64 6.24 -10.44
N LEU A 135 1.96 6.74 -9.42
CA LEU A 135 2.44 6.72 -8.04
C LEU A 135 1.67 5.67 -7.24
N ALA A 136 2.35 5.04 -6.28
CA ALA A 136 1.72 4.19 -5.28
C ALA A 136 1.79 4.89 -3.93
N VAL A 137 0.69 4.90 -3.19
CA VAL A 137 0.63 5.42 -1.83
C VAL A 137 0.20 4.28 -0.92
N VAL A 138 0.90 4.11 0.19
CA VAL A 138 0.47 3.22 1.25
C VAL A 138 0.07 4.05 2.45
N ILE A 139 -1.18 3.90 2.91
CA ILE A 139 -1.70 4.53 4.13
C ILE A 139 -1.83 3.44 5.20
N ALA A 140 -1.21 3.65 6.35
CA ALA A 140 -1.28 2.74 7.49
C ALA A 140 -2.65 2.82 8.19
N LEU A 141 -3.26 1.66 8.48
CA LEU A 141 -4.50 1.54 9.25
C LEU A 141 -4.23 0.96 10.65
N GLY A 142 -3.14 1.39 11.25
CA GLY A 142 -2.55 0.80 12.45
C GLY A 142 -1.04 0.90 12.36
N ARG A 143 -0.34 0.61 13.45
CA ARG A 143 1.12 0.68 13.45
C ARG A 143 1.72 -0.39 12.53
N LEU A 144 2.47 0.04 11.53
CA LEU A 144 3.23 -0.80 10.63
C LEU A 144 4.71 -0.73 11.01
N THR A 145 5.29 -1.89 11.30
CA THR A 145 6.70 -2.04 11.70
C THR A 145 7.42 -3.00 10.76
N HIS A 146 8.73 -3.20 10.99
CA HIS A 146 9.50 -4.23 10.30
C HIS A 146 9.05 -5.67 10.64
N GLU A 147 8.06 -5.88 11.52
CA GLU A 147 7.55 -7.21 11.83
C GLU A 147 6.27 -7.52 11.05
N ASN A 148 5.34 -6.56 10.97
CA ASN A 148 4.00 -6.78 10.45
C ASN A 148 3.69 -6.02 9.15
N GLY A 149 4.61 -5.16 8.73
CA GLY A 149 4.35 -4.02 7.87
C GLY A 149 5.18 -3.99 6.59
N LEU A 150 5.59 -2.78 6.23
CA LEU A 150 6.49 -2.50 5.11
C LEU A 150 7.90 -2.37 5.65
N PHE A 151 8.86 -3.00 5.00
CA PHE A 151 10.26 -2.78 5.31
C PHE A 151 10.73 -1.49 4.63
N LEU A 152 10.73 -0.41 5.40
CA LEU A 152 11.32 0.88 5.01
C LEU A 152 12.73 1.06 5.64
N GLY A 153 13.07 0.20 6.59
CA GLY A 153 14.29 0.21 7.38
C GLY A 153 13.97 -0.40 8.74
N GLU A 154 14.97 -0.96 9.44
CA GLU A 154 14.72 -1.68 10.70
C GLU A 154 14.06 -0.79 11.77
N GLU A 155 14.45 0.49 11.81
CA GLU A 155 13.96 1.49 12.78
C GLU A 155 12.80 2.35 12.26
N ILE A 156 12.34 2.12 11.01
CA ILE A 156 11.33 2.96 10.38
C ILE A 156 9.97 2.29 10.51
N GLU A 157 9.06 3.01 11.16
CA GLU A 157 7.69 2.59 11.40
C GLU A 157 6.72 3.64 10.86
N MET A 158 5.47 3.23 10.63
CA MET A 158 4.37 4.13 10.31
C MET A 158 3.28 3.97 11.35
N ASP A 159 2.85 5.07 11.93
CA ASP A 159 1.69 5.12 12.80
C ASP A 159 0.39 5.13 12.00
N SER A 160 -0.72 4.80 12.66
CA SER A 160 -2.04 4.77 12.03
C SER A 160 -2.40 6.13 11.41
N GLY A 161 -2.85 6.14 10.16
CA GLY A 161 -3.18 7.34 9.39
C GLY A 161 -1.97 8.06 8.76
N GLU A 162 -0.75 7.55 8.95
CA GLU A 162 0.40 8.00 8.19
C GLU A 162 0.43 7.36 6.80
N ASP A 163 1.07 8.05 5.85
CA ASP A 163 1.31 7.56 4.52
C ASP A 163 2.78 7.60 4.12
N VAL A 164 3.08 6.85 3.06
CA VAL A 164 4.33 6.94 2.31
C VAL A 164 4.01 6.81 0.82
N ILE A 165 4.70 7.62 0.01
CA ILE A 165 4.51 7.69 -1.44
C ILE A 165 5.72 7.06 -2.14
N PHE A 166 5.44 6.20 -3.10
CA PHE A 166 6.43 5.54 -3.94
C PHE A 166 6.18 5.90 -5.40
N SER A 167 7.27 5.99 -6.16
CA SER A 167 7.14 5.94 -7.62
C SER A 167 6.69 4.53 -8.02
N GLY A 168 5.79 4.42 -8.99
CA GLY A 168 5.17 3.15 -9.35
C GLY A 168 6.13 2.07 -9.84
N GLY A 169 7.32 2.46 -10.32
CA GLY A 169 8.40 1.55 -10.70
C GLY A 169 9.28 1.06 -9.53
N GLU A 170 9.10 1.61 -8.33
CA GLU A 170 9.91 1.24 -7.16
C GLU A 170 9.56 -0.14 -6.63
N SER A 171 10.52 -0.68 -5.89
CA SER A 171 10.37 -1.95 -5.19
C SER A 171 9.98 -1.69 -3.75
N ILE A 172 9.03 -2.46 -3.24
CA ILE A 172 8.62 -2.44 -1.84
C ILE A 172 8.89 -3.80 -1.22
N THR A 173 9.57 -3.80 -0.07
CA THR A 173 9.89 -5.02 0.66
C THR A 173 8.95 -5.22 1.83
N PHE A 174 8.60 -6.47 2.10
CA PHE A 174 7.76 -6.91 3.21
C PHE A 174 8.53 -7.94 4.02
N PRO A 175 8.56 -7.82 5.36
CA PRO A 175 9.44 -8.60 6.24
C PRO A 175 8.97 -10.05 6.46
N GLY A 176 7.66 -10.31 6.31
CA GLY A 176 7.09 -11.65 6.37
C GLY A 176 6.41 -12.05 7.68
N GLY A 177 6.42 -11.22 8.75
CA GLY A 177 5.63 -11.53 9.95
C GLY A 177 4.12 -11.30 9.75
N GLY A 178 3.74 -10.34 8.90
CA GLY A 178 2.37 -10.12 8.45
C GLY A 178 1.42 -9.56 9.51
N GLY A 179 0.13 -9.44 9.16
CA GLY A 179 -0.93 -8.94 10.05
C GLY A 179 -1.16 -7.43 10.01
N GLY A 180 -0.23 -6.65 9.43
CA GLY A 180 -0.42 -5.22 9.22
C GLY A 180 -1.56 -4.92 8.24
N LEU A 181 -2.33 -3.87 8.54
CA LEU A 181 -3.42 -3.38 7.70
C LEU A 181 -3.04 -2.05 7.08
N ALA A 182 -3.33 -1.92 5.79
CA ALA A 182 -3.05 -0.71 5.05
C ALA A 182 -4.07 -0.49 3.94
N ILE A 183 -4.09 0.72 3.40
CA ILE A 183 -4.71 1.00 2.11
C ILE A 183 -3.58 1.20 1.09
N LEU A 184 -3.67 0.49 -0.03
CA LEU A 184 -2.87 0.76 -1.22
C LEU A 184 -3.69 1.64 -2.18
N LEU A 185 -3.13 2.79 -2.57
CA LEU A 185 -3.70 3.69 -3.57
C LEU A 185 -2.75 3.78 -4.75
N LEU A 186 -3.30 3.76 -5.96
CA LEU A 186 -2.57 3.99 -7.20
C LEU A 186 -3.09 5.27 -7.84
N LEU A 187 -2.18 6.22 -8.07
CA LEU A 187 -2.48 7.51 -8.66
C LEU A 187 -1.95 7.58 -10.09
N ASN A 188 -2.76 8.14 -10.99
CA ASN A 188 -2.33 8.61 -12.30
C ASN A 188 -1.78 10.03 -12.13
N THR A 189 -0.60 10.30 -12.68
CA THR A 189 0.05 11.63 -12.66
C THR A 189 0.12 12.24 -14.02
#